data_AF-A0A914SC60-F1
#
_entry.id   AF-A0A914SC60-F1
#
_cell.length_a   1.000
_cell.length_b   1.000
_cell.length_c   1.000
_cell.angle_alpha   90.00
_cell.angle_beta   90.00
_cell.angle_gamma   90.00
#
_symmetry.space_group_name_H-M   'P 1'
#
loop_
_entity.id
_entity.type
_entity.pdbx_description
1 polymer ?
#
loop_
_entity_poly.entity_id
_entity_poly.type
_entity_poly.pdbx_seq_one_letter_code
_entity_poly.pdbx_strand_id
1 'polypeptide(L)'
;MILHYLQSGVSPPVLPNLLALHYDIFDGTLDLEKLEKMYDHDVGIKMDGKNLCNVGELLIGFLRYFGFFNFKNDGIFVRLACVDSKKTQDEFFIEEVYDGITTAKNLTKRKLRFVKTTFLDAYLGQYDGPNFEKFIHADRTFLEMED
;
A
#
# COMPACT_ATOMS: atom_id res chain seq x y z
N MET A 1 -0.70 0.74 -1.80
CA MET A 1 -0.04 -0.34 -1.04
C MET A 1 0.59 0.16 0.26
N ILE A 2 1.56 1.08 0.23
CA ILE A 2 2.19 1.62 1.46
C ILE A 2 1.17 2.31 2.37
N LEU A 3 0.36 3.22 1.83
CA LEU A 3 -0.71 3.89 2.58
C LEU A 3 -1.61 2.88 3.30
N HIS A 4 -2.15 1.90 2.56
CA HIS A 4 -2.92 0.79 3.11
C HIS A 4 -2.18 0.03 4.23
N TYR A 5 -0.92 -0.33 4.02
CA TYR A 5 -0.13 -1.03 5.04
C TYR A 5 -0.01 -0.19 6.32
N LEU A 6 0.22 1.12 6.21
CA LEU A 6 0.31 2.02 7.35
C LEU A 6 -1.06 2.29 8.01
N GLN A 7 -2.16 2.13 7.27
CA GLN A 7 -3.52 2.32 7.75
C GLN A 7 -4.11 1.09 8.45
N SER A 8 -3.78 -0.13 7.99
CA SER A 8 -4.35 -1.36 8.55
C SER A 8 -3.49 -2.61 8.44
N GLY A 9 -2.36 -2.55 7.72
CA GLY A 9 -1.40 -3.64 7.65
C GLY A 9 -0.46 -3.72 8.87
N VAL A 10 -0.46 -2.70 9.72
CA VAL A 10 0.31 -2.63 10.97
C VAL A 10 -0.60 -2.20 12.12
N SER A 11 -0.32 -2.70 13.32
CA SER A 11 -1.06 -2.35 14.55
C SER A 11 -0.09 -1.93 15.66
N PRO A 12 -0.31 -0.78 16.33
CA PRO A 12 -1.33 0.24 16.03
C PRO A 12 -1.13 0.86 14.63
N PRO A 13 -2.16 1.43 13.98
CA PRO A 13 -2.00 2.08 12.69
C PRO A 13 -1.04 3.28 12.79
N VAL A 14 -0.25 3.50 11.74
CA VAL A 14 0.65 4.66 11.62
C VAL A 14 -0.08 5.84 10.97
N LEU A 15 -0.95 5.56 10.01
CA LEU A 15 -1.76 6.55 9.31
C LEU A 15 -3.24 6.34 9.60
N PRO A 16 -4.04 7.40 9.70
CA PRO A 16 -5.48 7.26 9.83
C PRO A 16 -6.15 7.06 8.46
N ASN A 17 -7.44 6.76 8.49
CA ASN A 17 -8.30 6.89 7.32
C ASN A 17 -8.77 8.34 7.17
N LEU A 18 -8.12 9.12 6.30
CA LEU A 18 -8.47 10.53 6.09
C LEU A 18 -9.89 10.74 5.55
N LEU A 19 -10.36 9.87 4.66
CA LEU A 19 -11.72 9.96 4.13
C LEU A 19 -12.76 9.71 5.21
N ALA A 20 -12.47 8.82 6.18
CA ALA A 20 -13.37 8.61 7.31
C ALA A 20 -13.34 9.77 8.32
N LEU A 21 -12.18 10.41 8.52
CA LEU A 21 -12.04 11.53 9.48
C LEU A 21 -12.58 12.86 8.94
N HIS A 22 -12.42 13.11 7.64
CA HIS A 22 -12.70 14.39 7.00
C HIS A 22 -13.49 14.17 5.70
N TYR A 23 -14.59 13.42 5.79
CA TYR A 23 -15.42 13.10 4.62
C TYR A 23 -15.94 14.37 3.92
N ASP A 24 -16.25 15.42 4.68
CA ASP A 24 -16.66 16.73 4.17
C ASP A 24 -15.63 17.41 3.27
N ILE A 25 -14.35 17.04 3.40
CA ILE A 25 -13.24 17.55 2.60
C ILE A 25 -12.90 16.59 1.45
N PHE A 26 -12.94 15.28 1.70
CA PHE A 26 -12.44 14.25 0.79
C PHE A 26 -13.55 13.36 0.19
N ASP A 27 -14.80 13.83 0.11
CA ASP A 27 -15.90 13.10 -0.54
C ASP A 27 -15.83 13.14 -2.09
N GLY A 28 -14.88 13.89 -2.64
CA GLY A 28 -14.70 14.07 -4.09
C GLY A 28 -15.61 15.14 -4.71
N THR A 29 -16.36 15.89 -3.89
CA THR A 29 -17.24 16.97 -4.35
C THR A 29 -16.62 18.37 -4.19
N LEU A 30 -15.49 18.47 -3.47
CA LEU A 30 -14.79 19.73 -3.27
C LEU A 30 -14.26 20.29 -4.58
N ASP A 31 -14.60 21.55 -4.85
CA ASP A 31 -14.10 22.27 -6.03
C ASP A 31 -12.57 22.42 -6.02
N LEU A 32 -11.96 22.40 -7.21
CA LEU A 32 -10.50 22.39 -7.38
C LEU A 32 -9.84 23.63 -6.77
N GLU A 33 -10.46 24.81 -6.88
CA GLU A 33 -9.91 26.05 -6.28
C GLU A 33 -9.90 26.00 -4.75
N LYS A 34 -10.87 25.29 -4.15
CA LYS A 34 -10.91 25.11 -2.69
C LYS A 34 -9.91 24.06 -2.25
N LEU A 35 -9.79 22.96 -3.01
CA LEU A 35 -8.82 21.91 -2.74
C LEU A 35 -7.38 22.46 -2.77
N GLU A 36 -7.05 23.32 -3.74
CA GLU A 36 -5.74 23.97 -3.82
C GLU A 36 -5.41 24.76 -2.55
N LYS A 37 -6.39 25.49 -2.01
CA LYS A 37 -6.24 26.26 -0.76
C LYS A 37 -6.07 25.36 0.48
N MET A 38 -6.46 24.08 0.41
CA MET A 38 -6.29 23.14 1.51
C MET A 38 -4.92 22.47 1.55
N TYR A 39 -4.14 22.48 0.46
CA TYR A 39 -2.80 21.86 0.44
C TYR A 39 -1.85 22.44 1.48
N ASP A 40 -1.97 23.74 1.75
CA ASP A 40 -1.16 24.44 2.76
C ASP A 40 -1.81 24.49 4.14
N HIS A 41 -3.02 23.92 4.30
CA HIS A 41 -3.76 23.96 5.55
C HIS A 41 -3.54 22.67 6.35
N ASP A 42 -3.06 22.81 7.59
CA ASP A 42 -3.02 21.70 8.53
C ASP A 42 -4.45 21.32 8.93
N VAL A 43 -4.88 20.13 8.50
CA VAL A 43 -6.22 19.58 8.81
C VAL A 43 -6.34 19.14 10.28
N GLY A 44 -5.26 19.26 11.08
CA GLY A 44 -5.29 19.05 12.53
C GLY A 44 -5.51 17.58 12.91
N ILE A 45 -4.95 16.66 12.11
CA ILE A 45 -5.15 15.22 12.28
C ILE A 45 -4.55 14.76 13.61
N LYS A 46 -5.40 14.34 14.54
CA LYS A 46 -4.99 13.70 15.79
C LYS A 46 -5.15 12.19 15.68
N MET A 47 -4.05 11.48 15.78
CA MET A 47 -4.03 10.02 15.85
C MET A 47 -4.09 9.56 17.31
N ASP A 48 -5.11 8.78 17.63
CA ASP A 48 -5.22 8.12 18.93
C ASP A 48 -4.37 6.84 18.91
N GLY A 49 -3.30 6.84 19.72
CA GLY A 49 -2.32 5.76 19.77
C GLY A 49 -1.05 6.08 18.97
N LYS A 50 0.10 5.67 19.52
CA LYS A 50 1.40 5.82 18.86
C LYS A 50 1.88 4.45 18.43
N ASN A 51 1.94 4.22 17.13
CA ASN A 51 2.80 3.16 16.63
C ASN A 51 4.26 3.53 16.96
N LEU A 52 4.97 2.62 17.64
CA LEU A 52 6.35 2.84 18.08
C LEU A 52 7.38 2.10 17.20
N CYS A 53 6.92 1.45 16.12
CA CYS A 53 7.80 0.77 15.20
C CYS A 53 8.73 1.77 14.52
N ASN A 54 10.02 1.43 14.46
CA ASN A 54 10.97 2.18 13.67
C ASN A 54 10.78 1.89 12.16
N VAL A 55 11.41 2.70 11.31
CA VAL A 55 11.29 2.57 9.85
C VAL A 55 11.72 1.19 9.33
N GLY A 56 12.75 0.59 9.94
CA GLY A 56 13.22 -0.76 9.56
C GLY A 56 12.17 -1.83 9.87
N GLU A 57 11.56 -1.78 11.05
CA GLU A 57 10.47 -2.69 11.44
C GLU A 57 9.25 -2.52 10.54
N LEU A 58 8.89 -1.28 10.19
CA LEU A 58 7.80 -1.00 9.25
C LEU A 58 8.10 -1.55 7.86
N LEU A 59 9.33 -1.43 7.37
CA LEU A 59 9.73 -2.00 6.09
C LEU A 59 9.66 -3.53 6.09
N ILE A 60 10.22 -4.17 7.13
CA ILE A 60 10.17 -5.64 7.28
C ILE A 60 8.71 -6.11 7.31
N GLY A 61 7.88 -5.45 8.10
CA GLY A 61 6.47 -5.77 8.20
C GLY A 61 5.72 -5.54 6.88
N PHE A 62 6.08 -4.51 6.10
CA PHE A 62 5.51 -4.27 4.76
C PHE A 62 5.85 -5.39 3.79
N LEU A 63 7.12 -5.82 3.75
CA LEU A 63 7.57 -6.93 2.92
C LEU A 63 6.86 -8.24 3.32
N ARG A 64 6.78 -8.52 4.62
CA ARG A 64 6.04 -9.66 5.16
C ARG A 64 4.58 -9.62 4.73
N TYR A 65 3.93 -8.48 4.96
CA TYR A 65 2.51 -8.28 4.71
C TYR A 65 2.17 -8.62 3.25
N PHE A 66 2.90 -8.03 2.29
CA PHE A 66 2.65 -8.27 0.87
C PHE A 66 3.21 -9.59 0.34
N GLY A 67 4.25 -10.16 0.95
CA GLY A 67 4.75 -11.50 0.61
C GLY A 67 3.69 -12.59 0.87
N PHE A 68 2.89 -12.42 1.93
CA PHE A 68 1.82 -13.36 2.30
C PHE A 68 0.42 -12.92 1.86
N PHE A 69 0.25 -11.71 1.33
CA PHE A 69 -1.05 -11.19 0.91
C PHE A 69 -1.73 -12.09 -0.15
N ASN A 70 -3.04 -12.26 -0.02
CA ASN A 70 -3.83 -13.07 -0.94
C ASN A 70 -4.38 -12.23 -2.10
N PHE A 71 -3.48 -11.81 -3.00
CA PHE A 71 -3.84 -11.02 -4.20
C PHE A 71 -4.92 -11.67 -5.08
N LYS A 72 -5.09 -13.00 -4.98
CA LYS A 72 -6.06 -13.74 -5.78
C LYS A 72 -7.49 -13.44 -5.39
N ASN A 73 -7.80 -13.33 -4.10
CA ASN A 73 -9.18 -13.17 -3.62
C ASN A 73 -9.42 -11.82 -2.94
N ASP A 74 -8.37 -11.20 -2.43
CA ASP A 74 -8.48 -10.01 -1.59
C ASP A 74 -8.17 -8.75 -2.39
N GLY A 75 -8.88 -7.68 -2.07
CA GLY A 75 -8.71 -6.33 -2.59
C GLY A 75 -8.28 -5.37 -1.49
N ILE A 76 -7.54 -4.33 -1.88
CA ILE A 76 -7.13 -3.23 -1.00
C ILE A 76 -8.10 -2.08 -1.19
N PHE A 77 -8.77 -1.68 -0.11
CA PHE A 77 -9.75 -0.58 -0.09
C PHE A 77 -9.19 0.57 0.73
N VAL A 78 -8.43 1.46 0.08
CA VAL A 78 -7.74 2.58 0.74
C VAL A 78 -8.74 3.53 1.40
N ARG A 79 -9.89 3.78 0.75
CA ARG A 79 -10.98 4.62 1.29
C ARG A 79 -11.56 4.05 2.58
N LEU A 80 -11.55 2.73 2.75
CA LEU A 80 -12.07 2.05 3.93
C LEU A 80 -10.96 1.68 4.92
N ALA A 81 -9.69 1.92 4.58
CA ALA A 81 -8.53 1.45 5.31
C ALA A 81 -8.61 -0.06 5.64
N CYS A 82 -9.07 -0.89 4.70
CA CYS A 82 -9.28 -2.32 4.96
C CYS A 82 -8.95 -3.22 3.77
N VAL A 83 -8.96 -4.52 4.07
CA VAL A 83 -8.93 -5.60 3.08
C VAL A 83 -10.30 -6.26 3.06
N ASP A 84 -10.84 -6.48 1.88
CA ASP A 84 -12.08 -7.25 1.69
C ASP A 84 -11.98 -8.10 0.42
N SER A 85 -12.92 -9.02 0.23
CA SER A 85 -12.99 -9.86 -0.96
C SER A 85 -13.21 -8.99 -2.22
N LYS A 86 -12.33 -9.11 -3.21
CA LYS A 86 -12.50 -8.38 -4.47
C LYS A 86 -13.66 -8.99 -5.26
N LYS A 87 -14.49 -8.12 -5.84
CA LYS A 87 -15.67 -8.49 -6.64
C LYS A 87 -15.42 -8.36 -8.15
N THR A 88 -14.15 -8.29 -8.56
CA THR A 88 -13.73 -8.07 -9.93
C THR A 88 -12.87 -9.22 -10.44
N GLN A 89 -12.68 -9.29 -11.76
CA GLN A 89 -11.77 -10.25 -12.39
C GLN A 89 -10.32 -9.76 -12.43
N ASP A 90 -10.03 -8.57 -11.90
CA ASP A 90 -8.67 -8.01 -11.91
C ASP A 90 -7.73 -8.92 -11.13
N GLU A 91 -6.53 -9.16 -11.65
CA GLU A 91 -5.55 -10.01 -10.98
C GLU A 91 -5.11 -9.44 -9.64
N PHE A 92 -5.02 -8.12 -9.57
CA PHE A 92 -4.77 -7.38 -8.34
C PHE A 92 -5.70 -6.17 -8.27
N PHE A 93 -6.40 -6.06 -7.14
CA PHE A 93 -7.33 -4.98 -6.90
C PHE A 93 -6.78 -4.03 -5.82
N ILE A 94 -6.49 -2.80 -6.23
CA ILE A 94 -6.26 -1.67 -5.33
C ILE A 94 -7.26 -0.60 -5.74
N GLU A 95 -8.25 -0.35 -4.89
CA GLU A 95 -9.28 0.67 -5.09
C GLU A 95 -8.63 2.04 -5.35
N GLU A 96 -8.96 2.63 -6.50
CA GLU A 96 -8.91 4.07 -6.71
C GLU A 96 -10.01 4.69 -5.83
N VAL A 97 -9.62 5.67 -5.01
CA VAL A 97 -10.37 6.17 -3.85
C VAL A 97 -11.74 6.75 -4.22
N TYR A 98 -11.90 7.30 -5.41
CA TYR A 98 -13.09 8.00 -5.88
C TYR A 98 -13.86 7.22 -6.96
N ASP A 99 -13.14 6.45 -7.79
CA ASP A 99 -13.71 5.88 -9.00
C ASP A 99 -14.10 4.38 -8.84
N GLY A 100 -13.68 3.73 -7.75
CA GLY A 100 -14.00 2.34 -7.46
C GLY A 100 -13.37 1.32 -8.42
N ILE A 101 -12.46 1.76 -9.29
CA ILE A 101 -11.70 0.91 -10.21
C ILE A 101 -10.36 0.52 -9.60
N THR A 102 -9.72 -0.53 -10.13
CA THR A 102 -8.35 -0.84 -9.72
C THR A 102 -7.36 0.16 -10.31
N THR A 103 -6.39 0.61 -9.51
CA THR A 103 -5.21 1.34 -9.97
C THR A 103 -4.15 0.42 -10.60
N ALA A 104 -4.22 -0.89 -10.34
CA ALA A 104 -3.23 -1.89 -10.78
C ALA A 104 -3.58 -2.57 -12.13
N LYS A 105 -4.23 -1.85 -13.07
CA LYS A 105 -4.78 -2.41 -14.32
C LYS A 105 -3.77 -3.18 -15.19
N ASN A 106 -2.50 -2.79 -15.15
CA ASN A 106 -1.45 -3.35 -16.01
C ASN A 106 -0.72 -4.56 -15.40
N LEU A 107 -1.12 -5.01 -14.22
CA LEU A 107 -0.45 -6.09 -13.51
C LEU A 107 -1.03 -7.45 -13.91
N THR A 108 -0.40 -8.10 -14.88
CA THR A 108 -0.77 -9.46 -15.31
C THR A 108 -0.46 -10.50 -14.23
N LYS A 109 -1.09 -11.68 -14.32
CA LYS A 109 -0.78 -12.85 -13.43
C LYS A 109 0.71 -13.12 -13.31
N ARG A 110 1.44 -13.04 -14.42
CA ARG A 110 2.89 -13.29 -14.48
C ARG A 110 3.65 -12.22 -13.68
N LYS A 111 3.37 -10.94 -13.94
CA LYS A 111 3.98 -9.81 -13.23
C LYS A 111 3.64 -9.84 -11.74
N LEU A 112 2.41 -10.16 -11.38
CA LEU A 112 1.98 -10.28 -9.99
C LEU A 112 2.67 -11.43 -9.25
N ARG A 113 2.84 -12.59 -9.91
CA ARG A 113 3.61 -13.71 -9.33
C ARG A 113 5.03 -13.27 -9.01
N PHE A 114 5.69 -12.59 -9.96
CA PHE A 114 7.02 -12.05 -9.75
C PHE A 114 7.06 -11.09 -8.56
N VAL A 115 6.17 -10.09 -8.53
CA VAL A 115 6.05 -9.14 -7.41
C VAL A 115 5.90 -9.86 -6.07
N LYS A 116 5.02 -10.87 -6.00
CA LYS A 116 4.82 -11.66 -4.77
C LYS A 116 6.08 -12.41 -4.36
N THR A 117 6.75 -13.07 -5.30
CA THR A 117 8.02 -13.77 -5.03
C THR A 117 9.09 -12.79 -4.54
N THR A 118 9.23 -11.62 -5.18
CA THR A 118 10.18 -10.58 -4.75
C THR A 118 9.91 -10.10 -3.33
N PHE A 119 8.64 -9.86 -2.95
CA PHE A 119 8.30 -9.51 -1.57
C PHE A 119 8.67 -10.60 -0.57
N LEU A 120 8.39 -11.87 -0.91
CA LEU A 120 8.67 -13.00 -0.05
C LEU A 120 10.17 -13.23 0.11
N ASP A 121 10.93 -13.22 -0.99
CA ASP A 121 12.38 -13.41 -0.98
C ASP A 121 13.06 -12.27 -0.22
N ALA A 122 12.61 -11.03 -0.40
CA ALA A 122 13.12 -9.89 0.35
C ALA A 122 12.82 -9.99 1.86
N TYR A 123 11.65 -10.52 2.23
CA TYR A 123 11.32 -10.76 3.64
C TYR A 123 12.17 -11.89 4.23
N LEU A 124 12.35 -13.00 3.51
CA LEU A 124 13.13 -14.15 3.97
C LEU A 124 14.64 -13.89 3.97
N GLY A 125 15.15 -13.09 3.03
CA GLY A 125 16.56 -12.72 2.98
C GLY A 125 17.02 -11.84 4.16
N GLN A 126 16.09 -11.29 4.95
CA GLN A 126 16.41 -10.53 6.15
C GLN A 126 16.97 -11.39 7.30
N TYR A 127 16.74 -12.71 7.27
CA TYR A 127 17.27 -13.63 8.28
C TYR A 127 18.79 -13.83 8.18
N ASP A 128 19.41 -13.44 7.06
CA ASP A 128 20.88 -13.37 6.89
C ASP A 128 21.47 -12.02 7.35
N GLY A 129 20.65 -11.19 8.01
CA GLY A 129 20.99 -9.87 8.54
C GLY A 129 20.37 -8.73 7.71
N PRO A 130 19.91 -7.63 8.35
CA PRO A 130 19.30 -6.50 7.64
C PRO A 130 20.37 -5.72 6.86
N ASN A 131 20.66 -6.16 5.63
CA ASN A 131 21.54 -5.44 4.72
C ASN A 131 20.71 -4.77 3.63
N PHE A 132 20.40 -3.49 3.86
CA PHE A 132 19.62 -2.66 2.93
C PHE A 132 20.27 -2.51 1.55
N GLU A 133 21.61 -2.56 1.45
CA GLU A 133 22.29 -2.46 0.16
C GLU A 133 22.05 -3.70 -0.69
N LYS A 134 22.07 -4.91 -0.10
CA LYS A 134 21.72 -6.14 -0.82
C LYS A 134 20.28 -6.11 -1.35
N PHE A 135 19.37 -5.43 -0.65
CA PHE A 135 17.98 -5.28 -1.06
C PHE A 135 17.82 -4.32 -2.26
N ILE A 136 18.55 -3.20 -2.29
CA ILE A 136 18.50 -2.21 -3.39
C ILE A 136 19.23 -2.72 -4.64
N HIS A 137 20.29 -3.51 -4.45
CA HIS A 137 21.11 -4.06 -5.52
C HIS A 137 20.68 -5.47 -5.97
N ALA A 138 19.54 -5.98 -5.47
CA ALA A 138 18.94 -7.19 -5.99
C ALA A 138 18.70 -7.03 -7.51
N ASP A 139 19.24 -7.99 -8.26
CA ASP A 139 19.65 -7.91 -9.66
C ASP A 139 18.61 -7.28 -10.62
N ARG A 140 19.04 -6.26 -11.39
CA ARG A 140 18.25 -5.61 -12.46
C ARG A 140 18.10 -6.47 -13.72
N THR A 141 18.81 -7.60 -13.79
CA THR A 141 18.96 -8.45 -14.98
C THR A 141 17.67 -9.02 -15.56
N PHE A 142 16.55 -9.03 -14.83
CA PHE A 142 15.31 -9.65 -15.31
C PHE A 142 14.31 -8.67 -15.95
N LEU A 143 14.50 -7.37 -15.80
CA LEU A 143 13.69 -6.36 -16.51
C LEU A 143 14.18 -6.10 -17.94
N GLU A 144 15.38 -6.58 -18.28
CA GLU A 144 15.99 -6.44 -19.61
C GLU A 144 15.76 -7.67 -20.52
N MET A 145 14.95 -8.64 -20.06
CA MET A 145 14.54 -9.81 -20.86
C MET A 145 13.15 -9.64 -21.49
N GLU A 146 12.74 -8.40 -21.78
CA GLU A 146 11.56 -8.11 -22.61
C GLU A 146 12.02 -7.51 -23.95
N ASP A 147 12.27 -8.39 -24.92
CA ASP A 147 11.80 -8.31 -26.32
C ASP A 147 11.37 -9.71 -26.79
#